data_AF-A0A0C3D2K5-F1
#
_entry.id   AF-A0A0C3D2K5-F1
#
_cell.length_a   1.000
_cell.length_b   1.000
_cell.length_c   1.000
_cell.angle_alpha   90.00
_cell.angle_beta   90.00
_cell.angle_gamma   90.00
#
_symmetry.space_group_name_H-M   'P 1'
#
loop_
_entity.id
_entity.type
_entity.pdbx_description
1 polymer ?
#
loop_
_entity_poly.entity_id
_entity_poly.type
_entity_poly.pdbx_seq_one_letter_code
_entity_poly.pdbx_strand_id
1 'polypeptide(L)' 'MSGLHLADASVWLLSAMTLAVFNITKAVGDDVEITPEVDNSSIGVSHLKPFKCSILPRSANALELIQQDVQC' A
#
# COMPACT_ATOMS: atom_id res chain seq x y z
N MET A 1 18.70 -9.51 19.08
CA MET A 1 17.48 -8.86 18.55
C MET A 1 17.85 -7.79 17.52
N SER A 2 18.74 -8.10 16.56
CA SER A 2 19.25 -7.14 15.57
C SER A 2 18.25 -6.84 14.45
N GLY A 3 17.35 -7.78 14.14
CA GLY A 3 16.35 -7.59 13.09
C GLY A 3 15.18 -6.68 13.48
N LEU A 4 14.88 -6.51 14.78
CA LEU A 4 13.68 -5.79 15.22
C LEU A 4 13.74 -4.31 14.87
N HIS A 5 14.84 -3.62 15.22
CA HIS A 5 14.96 -2.19 14.93
C HIS A 5 15.03 -1.90 13.42
N LEU A 6 15.68 -2.78 12.67
CA LEU A 6 15.71 -2.67 11.21
C LEU A 6 14.32 -2.88 10.60
N ALA A 7 13.58 -3.88 11.07
CA ALA A 7 12.22 -4.15 10.60
C ALA A 7 11.28 -2.97 10.90
N ASP A 8 11.35 -2.43 12.13
CA ASP A 8 10.53 -1.28 12.54
C ASP A 8 10.83 -0.03 11.69
N ALA A 9 12.11 0.34 11.57
CA ALA A 9 12.52 1.51 10.79
C ALA A 9 12.19 1.36 9.29
N SER A 10 12.38 0.16 8.72
CA SER A 10 12.09 -0.08 7.31
C SER A 10 10.59 -0.04 7.00
N VAL A 11 9.74 -0.69 7.81
CA VAL A 11 8.28 -0.67 7.62
C VAL A 11 7.75 0.76 7.78
N TRP A 12 8.23 1.50 8.77
CA TRP A 12 7.85 2.89 8.96
C TRP A 12 8.19 3.76 7.75
N LEU A 13 9.44 3.66 7.29
CA LEU A 13 9.92 4.48 6.18
C LEU A 13 9.20 4.14 4.88
N LEU A 14 9.02 2.86 4.57
CA LEU A 14 8.27 2.41 3.40
C LEU A 14 6.82 2.91 3.44
N SER A 15 6.17 2.83 4.60
CA SER A 15 4.80 3.32 4.77
C SER A 15 4.72 4.84 4.55
N ALA A 16 5.62 5.61 5.17
CA ALA A 16 5.66 7.06 5.03
C ALA A 16 5.94 7.50 3.58
N MET A 17 6.92 6.89 2.92
CA MET A 17 7.25 7.16 1.52
C MET A 17 6.09 6.82 0.58
N THR A 18 5.45 5.66 0.78
CA THR A 18 4.31 5.23 -0.02
C THR A 18 3.15 6.23 0.13
N LEU A 19 2.80 6.62 1.36
CA LEU A 19 1.71 7.56 1.62
C LEU A 19 2.03 9.00 1.20
N ALA A 20 3.30 9.38 1.11
CA ALA A 20 3.71 10.67 0.56
C ALA A 20 3.38 10.78 -0.94
N VAL A 21 3.48 9.66 -1.67
CA VAL A 21 3.32 9.62 -3.14
C VAL A 21 1.92 9.19 -3.56
N PHE A 22 1.27 8.29 -2.83
CA PHE A 22 0.01 7.66 -3.22
C PHE A 22 -1.12 7.92 -2.23
N ASN A 23 -2.34 8.05 -2.76
CA ASN A 23 -3.58 7.84 -2.02
C ASN A 23 -3.96 6.37 -2.15
N ILE A 24 -4.09 5.69 -1.00
CA ILE A 24 -4.55 4.31 -0.91
C ILE A 24 -5.98 4.33 -0.35
N THR A 25 -6.95 3.92 -1.15
CA THR A 25 -8.36 3.90 -0.77
C THR A 25 -9.01 2.55 -1.07
N LYS A 26 -10.22 2.34 -0.56
CA LYS A 26 -11.00 1.16 -0.90
C LYS A 26 -11.26 1.12 -2.41
N ALA A 27 -11.29 -0.09 -2.96
CA ALA A 27 -11.77 -0.27 -4.32
C ALA A 27 -13.28 0.03 -4.39
N VAL A 28 -13.71 0.59 -5.51
CA VAL A 28 -15.13 0.78 -5.82
C VAL A 28 -15.52 -0.26 -6.86
N GLY A 29 -16.54 -1.06 -6.56
CA GLY A 29 -17.16 -2.01 -7.50
C GLY A 29 -18.66 -1.78 -7.51
N ASP A 30 -19.27 -1.74 -8.69
CA ASP A 30 -20.70 -1.43 -8.87
C ASP A 30 -21.14 -0.17 -8.10
N ASP A 31 -20.28 0.87 -8.12
CA ASP A 31 -20.45 2.15 -7.41
C ASP A 31 -20.49 2.07 -5.87
N VAL A 32 -20.11 0.93 -5.28
CA VAL A 32 -20.06 0.71 -3.83
C VAL A 32 -18.61 0.46 -3.37
N GLU A 33 -18.23 1.08 -2.25
CA GLU A 33 -16.95 0.81 -1.60
C GLU A 33 -16.86 -0.63 -1.09
N ILE A 34 -15.83 -1.35 -1.52
CA ILE A 34 -15.53 -2.71 -1.07
C ILE A 34 -14.63 -2.63 0.15
N THR A 35 -15.14 -3.05 1.32
CA THR A 35 -14.33 -3.19 2.54
C THR A 35 -13.72 -4.60 2.58
N PRO A 36 -12.39 -4.74 2.69
CA PRO A 36 -11.75 -6.05 2.77
C PRO A 36 -12.21 -6.83 4.00
N GLU A 37 -12.43 -8.14 3.84
CA GLU A 37 -12.67 -9.03 4.96
C GLU A 37 -11.38 -9.30 5.72
N VAL A 38 -11.41 -9.10 7.04
CA VAL A 38 -10.30 -9.44 7.93
C VAL A 38 -10.42 -10.90 8.33
N ASP A 39 -9.83 -11.78 7.53
CA ASP A 39 -9.71 -13.21 7.84
C ASP A 39 -8.28 -13.53 8.32
N ASN A 40 -8.15 -13.81 9.62
CA ASN A 40 -6.88 -14.18 10.27
C ASN A 40 -6.72 -15.70 10.43
N SER A 41 -7.40 -16.51 9.61
CA SER A 41 -7.31 -17.97 9.64
C SER A 41 -5.96 -18.54 9.19
N SER A 42 -5.03 -17.70 8.75
CA SER A 42 -3.68 -18.07 8.35
C SER A 42 -2.83 -18.54 9.54
N ILE A 43 -2.45 -19.83 9.55
CA ILE A 43 -1.57 -20.41 10.58
C ILE A 43 -0.12 -20.01 10.28
N GLY A 44 0.51 -19.29 11.22
CA GLY A 44 1.95 -18.98 11.21
C GLY A 44 2.33 -17.60 10.64
N VAL A 45 1.49 -16.99 9.80
CA VAL A 45 1.72 -15.63 9.24
C VAL A 45 0.38 -14.91 9.12
N SER A 46 0.17 -13.84 9.90
CA SER A 46 -1.04 -13.01 9.88
C SER A 46 -1.12 -12.11 8.64
N HIS A 47 -1.27 -12.71 7.46
CA HIS A 47 -1.54 -11.99 6.22
C HIS A 47 -3.01 -12.10 5.87
N LEU A 48 -3.58 -11.02 5.35
CA LEU A 48 -4.95 -11.04 4.83
C LEU A 48 -4.99 -11.79 3.50
N LYS A 49 -6.15 -12.37 3.19
CA LYS A 49 -6.44 -12.84 1.83
C LYS A 49 -6.28 -11.67 0.83
N PRO A 50 -5.87 -11.94 -0.42
CA PRO A 50 -5.79 -10.90 -1.45
C PRO A 50 -7.11 -10.13 -1.57
N PHE A 51 -7.04 -8.80 -1.55
CA PHE A 51 -8.19 -7.90 -1.64
C PHE A 51 -7.93 -6.80 -2.68
N LYS A 52 -8.99 -6.24 -3.24
CA LYS A 52 -8.89 -5.10 -4.15
C LYS A 52 -8.76 -3.79 -3.37
N CYS A 53 -7.86 -2.92 -3.81
CA CYS A 53 -7.73 -1.55 -3.34
C CYS A 53 -7.44 -0.63 -4.52
N SER A 54 -7.65 0.67 -4.32
CA SER A 54 -7.24 1.70 -5.27
C SER A 54 -5.96 2.36 -4.76
N ILE A 55 -4.94 2.42 -5.62
CA ILE A 55 -3.67 3.09 -5.35
C ILE A 55 -3.44 4.08 -6.49
N LEU A 56 -3.57 5.36 -6.19
CA LEU A 56 -3.46 6.42 -7.20
C LEU A 56 -2.44 7.47 -6.74
N PRO A 57 -1.69 8.11 -7.67
CA PRO A 57 -0.80 9.21 -7.31
C PRO A 57 -1.57 10.31 -6.57
N ARG A 58 -0.95 10.85 -5.52
CA ARG A 58 -1.55 11.85 -4.63
C ARG A 58 -1.72 13.21 -5.31
N SER A 59 -0.92 13.51 -6.33
CA SER A 59 -0.92 14.77 -7.06
C SER A 59 -0.38 14.61 -8.49
N ALA A 60 -0.57 15.64 -9.33
CA ALA A 60 0.00 15.69 -10.67
C ALA A 60 1.54 15.58 -10.65
N ASN A 61 2.21 16.29 -9.75
CA ASN A 61 3.67 16.21 -9.59
C ASN A 61 4.13 14.79 -9.20
N ALA A 62 3.35 14.09 -8.36
CA ALA A 62 3.66 12.71 -8.01
C ALA A 62 3.51 11.78 -9.22
N LEU A 63 2.49 11.98 -10.07
CA LEU A 63 2.32 11.24 -11.31
C LEU A 63 3.50 11.49 -12.28
N GLU A 64 3.89 12.75 -12.47
CA GLU A 64 5.04 13.12 -13.29
C GLU A 64 6.32 12.45 -12.79
N LEU A 65 6.58 12.52 -11.47
CA LEU A 65 7.73 11.87 -10.83
C LEU A 65 7.77 10.36 -11.10
N ILE A 66 6.64 9.67 -11.02
CA ILE A 66 6.54 8.23 -11.29
C ILE A 66 6.83 7.92 -12.77
N GLN A 67 6.42 8.80 -13.68
CA GLN A 67 6.56 8.60 -15.12
C GLN A 67 7.96 8.93 -15.65
N GLN A 68 8.78 9.68 -14.89
CA GLN A 68 10.12 10.09 -15.29
C GLN A 68 11.06 8.90 -15.57
N ASP A 69 11.00 7.83 -14.77
CA ASP A 69 11.92 6.67 -14.88
C ASP A 69 11.39 5.55 -15.81
N VAL A 70 10.15 5.65 -16.29
CA VAL A 70 9.54 4.64 -17.17
C VAL A 70 9.98 4.79 -18.64
N GLN A 71 10.65 5.89 -19.01
CA GLN A 71 11.05 6.23 -20.38
C GLN A 71 12.42 5.66 -20.82
N CYS A 72 12.79 4.46 -20.35
CA CYS A 72 13.93 3.72 -20.92
C CYS A 72 13.53 2.96 -22.19
#